data_AF-A0AAV0YKG3-F1
#
_entry.id   AF-A0AAV0YKG3-F1
#
_cell.length_a   1.000
_cell.length_b   1.000
_cell.length_c   1.000
_cell.angle_alpha   90.00
_cell.angle_beta   90.00
_cell.angle_gamma   90.00
#
_symmetry.space_group_name_H-M   'P 1'
#
loop_
_entity.id
_entity.type
_entity.pdbx_description
1 polymer ?
#
loop_
_entity_poly.entity_id
_entity_poly.type
_entity_poly.pdbx_seq_one_letter_code
_entity_poly.pdbx_strand_id
1 'polypeptide(L)'
;MICLVLGIPLANAGQTCGQIKGSLLPCLGYLRHPRSIAPVVCCICVRTVNDQAKTLPKRKDACECIKSTLINIPELDPNAVQGLPNKCGVKLPFPIGANMDCNKLGDGMH
;
A
#
# COMPACT_ATOMS: atom_id res chain seq x y z
N MET A 1 0.40 -17.19 10.12
CA MET A 1 -0.52 -17.75 9.12
C MET A 1 -1.75 -16.88 9.04
N ILE A 2 -1.97 -16.15 7.93
CA ILE A 2 -3.24 -15.99 7.17
C ILE A 2 -2.88 -15.15 5.93
N CYS A 3 -2.41 -15.82 4.87
CA CYS A 3 -2.59 -15.38 3.49
C CYS A 3 -3.63 -16.31 2.88
N LEU A 4 -4.87 -16.23 3.37
CA LEU A 4 -5.97 -16.96 2.75
C LEU A 4 -6.38 -16.24 1.47
N VAL A 5 -5.69 -16.57 0.38
CA VAL A 5 -6.19 -16.37 -0.99
C VAL A 5 -7.34 -17.35 -1.16
N LEU A 6 -8.54 -16.94 -0.73
CA LEU A 6 -9.77 -17.58 -1.16
C LEU A 6 -10.15 -16.93 -2.49
N GLY A 7 -9.97 -17.68 -3.58
CA GLY A 7 -10.43 -17.34 -4.92
C GLY A 7 -11.95 -17.48 -5.02
N ILE A 8 -12.68 -16.66 -4.29
CA ILE A 8 -14.12 -16.45 -4.49
C ILE A 8 -14.33 -15.32 -5.52
N PRO A 9 -15.26 -15.47 -6.48
CA PRO A 9 -15.66 -14.38 -7.33
C PRO A 9 -16.55 -13.44 -6.51
N LEU A 10 -15.92 -12.57 -5.70
CA LEU A 10 -16.59 -11.39 -5.16
C LEU A 10 -16.86 -10.47 -6.35
N ALA A 11 -18.07 -10.59 -6.89
CA ALA A 11 -18.67 -9.66 -7.82
C ALA A 11 -18.18 -8.23 -7.50
N ASN A 12 -17.36 -7.67 -8.38
CA ASN A 12 -17.03 -6.25 -8.40
C ASN A 12 -16.60 -5.63 -7.05
N ALA A 13 -15.91 -6.37 -6.18
CA ALA A 13 -15.31 -5.74 -5.00
C ALA A 13 -13.96 -5.16 -5.41
N GLY A 14 -13.89 -3.84 -5.57
CA GLY A 14 -12.62 -3.13 -5.50
C GLY A 14 -11.83 -3.59 -4.27
N GLN A 15 -10.50 -3.56 -4.36
CA GLN A 15 -9.62 -3.88 -3.24
C GLN A 15 -10.13 -3.17 -1.97
N THR A 16 -10.62 -3.91 -0.99
CA THR A 16 -11.21 -3.26 0.19
C THR A 16 -10.10 -2.72 1.09
N CYS A 17 -10.38 -1.59 1.74
CA CYS A 17 -9.50 -0.99 2.74
C CYS A 17 -9.00 -1.99 3.80
N GLY A 18 -9.87 -2.93 4.20
CA GLY A 18 -9.52 -3.99 5.15
C GLY A 18 -8.40 -4.90 4.65
N GLN A 19 -8.38 -5.23 3.35
CA GLN A 19 -7.34 -6.06 2.74
C GLN A 19 -6.00 -5.33 2.65
N ILE A 20 -6.02 -4.02 2.39
CA ILE A 20 -4.82 -3.16 2.40
C ILE A 20 -4.25 -3.06 3.82
N LYS A 21 -5.11 -2.82 4.81
CA LYS A 21 -4.73 -2.81 6.23
C LYS A 21 -4.06 -4.13 6.64
N GLY A 22 -4.69 -5.25 6.31
CA GLY A 22 -4.14 -6.59 6.54
C GLY A 22 -2.78 -6.80 5.88
N SER A 23 -2.60 -6.25 4.69
CA SER A 23 -1.35 -6.34 3.91
C SER A 23 -0.21 -5.48 4.48
N LEU A 24 -0.53 -4.46 5.30
CA LEU A 24 0.48 -3.59 5.94
C LEU A 24 1.00 -4.14 7.27
N LEU A 25 0.26 -5.03 7.95
CA LEU A 25 0.71 -5.68 9.19
C LEU A 25 2.14 -6.25 9.11
N PRO A 26 2.49 -7.07 8.09
CA PRO A 26 3.85 -7.59 7.97
C PRO A 26 4.93 -6.52 7.70
N CYS A 27 4.53 -5.31 7.32
CA CYS A 27 5.43 -4.20 7.06
C CYS A 27 5.72 -3.36 8.31
N LEU A 28 4.87 -3.39 9.34
CA LEU A 28 4.90 -2.44 10.46
C LEU A 28 6.25 -2.37 11.17
N GLY A 29 6.88 -3.52 11.45
CA GLY A 29 8.19 -3.55 12.10
C GLY A 29 9.27 -2.82 11.30
N TYR A 30 9.28 -3.01 9.97
CA TYR A 30 10.18 -2.29 9.07
C TYR A 30 9.81 -0.81 8.94
N LEU A 31 8.52 -0.49 8.89
CA LEU A 31 8.06 0.89 8.74
C LEU A 31 8.33 1.74 9.99
N ARG A 32 8.40 1.15 11.19
CA ARG A 32 8.80 1.85 12.42
C ARG A 32 10.32 1.89 12.60
N HIS A 33 10.99 0.78 12.30
CA HIS A 33 12.43 0.61 12.48
C HIS A 33 13.05 0.04 11.20
N PRO A 34 13.30 0.89 10.20
CA PRO A 34 13.81 0.44 8.91
C PRO A 34 15.16 -0.24 9.06
N ARG A 35 15.35 -1.33 8.31
CA ARG A 35 16.64 -2.02 8.17
C ARG A 35 17.09 -1.98 6.72
N SER A 36 18.28 -2.52 6.42
CA SER A 36 18.79 -2.55 5.06
C SER A 36 17.88 -3.31 4.08
N ILE A 37 17.11 -4.29 4.55
CA ILE A 37 16.26 -5.17 3.75
C ILE A 37 14.82 -5.14 4.27
N ALA A 38 13.86 -4.96 3.38
CA ALA A 38 12.44 -5.05 3.70
C ALA A 38 11.98 -6.52 3.82
N PRO A 39 11.02 -6.86 4.71
CA PRO A 39 10.53 -8.21 4.84
C PRO A 39 9.95 -8.73 3.51
N VAL A 40 10.29 -9.96 3.10
CA VAL A 40 9.81 -10.55 1.84
C VAL A 40 8.28 -10.53 1.77
N VAL A 41 7.61 -10.91 2.86
CA VAL A 41 6.15 -10.88 2.98
C VAL A 41 5.58 -9.46 2.81
N CYS A 42 6.27 -8.44 3.34
CA CYS A 42 5.87 -7.05 3.15
C CYS A 42 5.96 -6.65 1.67
N CYS A 43 7.04 -7.03 0.98
CA CYS A 43 7.19 -6.74 -0.44
C CYS A 43 6.19 -7.46 -1.33
N ILE A 44 5.80 -8.70 -1.00
CA ILE A 44 4.72 -9.41 -1.69
C ILE A 44 3.41 -8.64 -1.54
N CYS A 45 3.07 -8.18 -0.34
CA CYS A 45 1.90 -7.36 -0.07
C CYS A 45 1.88 -6.05 -0.88
N VAL A 46 3.01 -5.31 -0.91
CA VAL A 46 3.14 -4.08 -1.71
C VAL A 46 2.93 -4.36 -3.20
N ARG A 47 3.47 -5.46 -3.71
CA ARG A 47 3.28 -5.88 -5.10
C ARG A 47 1.83 -6.24 -5.42
N THR A 48 1.13 -6.92 -4.52
CA THR A 48 -0.30 -7.23 -4.68
C THR A 48 -1.14 -5.96 -4.77
N VAL A 49 -0.90 -4.99 -3.88
CA VAL A 49 -1.60 -3.70 -3.92
C VAL A 49 -1.36 -2.97 -5.23
N ASN A 50 -0.11 -2.99 -5.73
CA ASN A 50 0.23 -2.42 -7.04
C ASN A 50 -0.53 -3.09 -8.19
N ASP A 51 -0.59 -4.43 -8.21
CA ASP A 51 -1.28 -5.17 -9.26
C ASP A 51 -2.79 -4.89 -9.27
N GLN A 52 -3.37 -4.63 -8.10
CA GLN A 52 -4.78 -4.30 -7.98
C GLN A 52 -5.10 -2.84 -8.32
N ALA A 53 -4.16 -1.91 -8.14
CA ALA A 53 -4.30 -0.48 -8.42
C ALA A 53 -4.01 -0.08 -9.89
N LYS A 54 -4.43 -0.92 -10.86
CA LYS A 54 -4.17 -0.67 -12.29
C LYS A 54 -4.99 0.49 -12.87
N THR A 55 -6.22 0.71 -12.39
CA THR A 55 -7.12 1.75 -12.88
C THR A 55 -7.17 2.96 -11.94
N LEU A 56 -7.43 4.16 -12.48
CA LEU A 56 -7.57 5.39 -11.70
C LEU A 56 -8.49 5.28 -10.47
N PRO A 57 -9.72 4.73 -10.56
CA PRO A 57 -10.58 4.58 -9.38
C PRO A 57 -9.94 3.68 -8.32
N LYS A 58 -9.27 2.58 -8.72
CA LYS A 58 -8.59 1.67 -7.79
C LYS A 58 -7.33 2.29 -7.18
N ARG A 59 -6.64 3.19 -7.90
CA ARG A 59 -5.52 3.98 -7.36
C ARG A 59 -5.98 4.96 -6.30
N LYS A 60 -7.09 5.68 -6.56
CA LYS A 60 -7.68 6.59 -5.58
C LYS A 60 -8.09 5.85 -4.31
N ASP A 61 -8.83 4.75 -4.46
CA ASP A 61 -9.26 3.92 -3.34
C ASP A 61 -8.08 3.38 -2.53
N ALA A 62 -7.08 2.78 -3.21
CA ALA A 62 -5.87 2.30 -2.56
C ALA A 62 -5.12 3.41 -1.83
N CYS A 63 -4.98 4.59 -2.45
CA CYS A 63 -4.32 5.74 -1.85
C CYS A 63 -5.03 6.20 -0.57
N GLU A 64 -6.36 6.41 -0.61
CA GLU A 64 -7.11 6.87 0.56
C GLU A 64 -7.07 5.86 1.70
N CYS A 65 -7.09 4.57 1.37
CA CYS A 65 -6.97 3.50 2.34
C CYS A 65 -5.59 3.41 2.97
N ILE A 66 -4.52 3.50 2.18
CA ILE A 66 -3.17 3.54 2.72
C ILE A 66 -3.02 4.80 3.59
N LYS A 67 -3.51 5.97 3.16
CA LYS A 67 -3.43 7.23 3.89
C LYS A 67 -4.09 7.12 5.26
N SER A 68 -5.36 6.71 5.27
CA SER A 68 -6.09 6.50 6.52
C SER A 68 -5.42 5.48 7.42
N THR A 69 -4.82 4.42 6.86
CA THR A 69 -4.12 3.40 7.65
C THR A 69 -2.86 3.97 8.29
N LEU A 70 -2.01 4.66 7.52
CA LEU A 70 -0.76 5.21 8.01
C LEU A 70 -0.97 6.28 9.08
N ILE A 71 -1.98 7.14 8.94
CA ILE A 71 -2.31 8.19 9.94
C ILE A 71 -2.69 7.57 11.30
N ASN A 72 -3.29 6.38 11.30
CA ASN A 72 -3.69 5.68 12.51
C ASN A 72 -2.59 4.81 13.15
N ILE A 73 -1.40 4.73 12.52
CA ILE A 73 -0.29 3.96 13.05
C ILE A 73 0.76 4.94 13.61
N PRO A 74 0.98 4.97 14.93
CA PRO A 74 1.99 5.82 15.52
C PRO A 74 3.41 5.32 15.18
N GLU A 75 4.40 6.22 15.33
CA GLU A 75 5.84 5.91 15.23
C GLU A 75 6.30 5.32 13.88
N LEU A 76 5.59 5.62 12.79
CA LEU A 76 6.08 5.30 11.46
C LEU A 76 7.20 6.24 11.04
N ASP A 77 8.25 5.69 10.45
CA ASP A 77 9.30 6.46 9.81
C ASP A 77 8.83 6.89 8.40
N PRO A 78 8.74 8.22 8.14
CA PRO A 78 8.20 8.73 6.87
C PRO A 78 9.10 8.38 5.67
N ASN A 79 10.41 8.18 5.87
CA ASN A 79 11.33 7.79 4.81
C ASN A 79 11.16 6.30 4.47
N ALA A 80 10.95 5.46 5.48
CA ALA A 80 10.67 4.04 5.30
C ALA A 80 9.36 3.83 4.53
N VAL A 81 8.31 4.57 4.87
CA VAL A 81 7.01 4.55 4.18
C VAL A 81 7.16 4.95 2.71
N GLN A 82 7.82 6.07 2.42
CA GLN A 82 8.04 6.57 1.05
C GLN A 82 8.99 5.66 0.25
N GLY A 83 10.00 5.09 0.91
CA GLY A 83 11.04 4.27 0.30
C GLY A 83 10.67 2.80 0.11
N LEU A 84 9.66 2.29 0.82
CA LEU A 84 9.28 0.87 0.81
C LEU A 84 9.02 0.32 -0.61
N PRO A 85 8.28 1.00 -1.50
CA PRO A 85 8.04 0.49 -2.86
C PRO A 85 9.34 0.27 -3.62
N ASN A 86 10.25 1.26 -3.58
CA ASN A 86 11.56 1.18 -4.21
C ASN A 86 12.41 0.05 -3.60
N LYS A 87 12.38 -0.11 -2.27
CA LYS A 87 13.06 -1.21 -1.57
C LYS A 87 12.53 -2.59 -1.95
N CYS A 88 11.27 -2.68 -2.35
CA CYS A 88 10.63 -3.89 -2.83
C CYS A 88 10.72 -4.09 -4.36
N GLY A 89 11.40 -3.18 -5.07
CA GLY A 89 11.47 -3.21 -6.54
C GLY A 89 10.10 -3.04 -7.21
N VAL A 90 9.18 -2.33 -6.55
CA VAL A 90 7.82 -2.05 -7.05
C VAL A 90 7.73 -0.58 -7.41
N LYS A 91 7.43 -0.28 -8.67
CA LYS A 91 7.12 1.07 -9.14
C LYS A 91 5.61 1.30 -9.05
N LEU A 92 5.18 2.01 -8.01
CA LEU A 92 3.77 2.36 -7.85
C LEU A 92 3.37 3.52 -8.76
N PRO A 93 2.15 3.51 -9.30
CA PRO A 93 1.63 4.62 -10.11
C PRO A 93 1.08 5.79 -9.26
N PHE A 94 1.40 5.85 -7.97
CA PHE A 94 0.98 6.88 -7.02
C PHE A 94 2.03 7.05 -5.91
N PRO A 95 2.16 8.26 -5.32
CA PRO A 95 3.02 8.47 -4.16
C PRO A 95 2.45 7.76 -2.92
N ILE A 96 3.33 7.29 -2.03
CA ILE A 96 2.96 6.74 -0.72
C ILE A 96 3.57 7.62 0.37
N GLY A 97 2.75 8.10 1.28
CA GLY A 97 3.18 8.84 2.47
C GLY A 97 2.01 9.27 3.33
N ALA A 98 2.26 9.67 4.58
CA ALA A 98 1.20 10.22 5.44
C ALA A 98 0.60 11.52 4.86
N ASN A 99 1.39 12.29 4.10
CA ASN A 99 0.99 13.52 3.44
C ASN A 99 0.69 13.35 1.94
N MET A 100 0.31 12.15 1.49
CA MET A 100 -0.06 11.97 0.07
C MET A 100 -1.42 12.60 -0.25
N ASP A 101 -1.51 13.21 -1.43
CA ASP A 101 -2.73 13.81 -1.97
C ASP A 101 -3.38 12.89 -3.01
N CYS A 102 -4.28 12.03 -2.55
CA CYS A 102 -4.99 11.05 -3.39
C CYS A 102 -5.87 11.70 -4.47
N ASN A 103 -6.23 12.96 -4.30
CA ASN A 103 -6.96 13.74 -5.30
C ASN A 103 -6.13 14.06 -6.55
N LYS A 104 -4.80 14.11 -6.43
CA LYS A 104 -3.91 14.39 -7.57
C LYS A 104 -3.68 13.19 -8.50
N LEU A 105 -4.24 12.02 -8.17
CA LEU A 105 -4.10 10.80 -8.97
C LEU A 105 -4.92 10.78 -10.25
N GLY A 106 -5.90 11.69 -10.38
CA GLY A 106 -6.84 11.73 -11.48
C GLY A 106 -6.61 12.82 -12.52
N ASP A 107 -5.58 13.64 -12.38
CA ASP A 107 -5.32 14.72 -13.33
C ASP A 107 -4.09 14.39 -14.16
N GLY A 108 -4.33 13.78 -15.32
CA GLY A 108 -3.32 13.81 -16.37
C GLY A 108 -3.21 15.23 -16.88
N MET A 109 -2.32 16.05 -16.30
CA MET A 109 -1.54 17.11 -16.93
C MET A 109 -0.77 17.95 -15.89
N HIS A 110 0.48 17.57 -15.62
CA HIS A 110 1.62 18.47 -15.84
C HIS A 110 2.90 17.66 -16.00
#